data_AF-A0A1V3KLA7-F1
#
_entry.id   AF-A0A1V3KLA7-F1
#
_cell.length_a   1.000
_cell.length_b   1.000
_cell.length_c   1.000
_cell.angle_alpha   90.00
_cell.angle_beta   90.00
_cell.angle_gamma   90.00
#
_symmetry.space_group_name_H-M   'P 1'
#
loop_
_entity.id
_entity.type
_entity.pdbx_description
1 polymer ?
#
loop_
_entity_poly.entity_id
_entity_poly.type
_entity_poly.pdbx_seq_one_letter_code
_entity_poly.pdbx_strand_id
1 'polypeptide(L)'
;MSAIEKMPDGIRLKIFLQPKASKDQIVGIHNEELKITITAPPIEGQANVHLVKFLSKIFKVPKSSILLEKGELNRHKQIWIPAPKLIPKEIENLL
;
A
#
# COMPACT_ATOMS: atom_id res chain seq x y z
N MET A 1 16.59 -5.39 1.87
CA MET A 1 15.32 -6.15 1.92
C MET A 1 14.32 -5.40 1.05
N SER A 2 13.66 -6.04 0.08
CA SER A 2 12.86 -5.30 -0.91
C SER A 2 11.58 -4.68 -0.31
N ALA A 3 11.18 -3.54 -0.88
CA ALA A 3 9.92 -2.85 -0.57
C ALA A 3 8.68 -3.64 -1.00
N ILE A 4 8.85 -4.45 -2.05
CA ILE A 4 7.83 -5.28 -2.67
C ILE A 4 8.36 -6.69 -2.68
N GLU A 5 7.55 -7.62 -2.19
CA GLU A 5 7.86 -9.05 -2.17
C GLU A 5 6.72 -9.77 -2.89
N LYS A 6 7.04 -10.34 -4.06
CA LYS A 6 6.10 -11.13 -4.85
C LYS A 6 6.13 -12.57 -4.37
N MET A 7 4.97 -13.09 -4.07
CA MET A 7 4.75 -14.46 -3.66
C MET A 7 3.82 -15.15 -4.69
N PRO A 8 3.72 -16.49 -4.70
CA PRO A 8 2.87 -17.21 -5.66
C PRO A 8 1.41 -16.76 -5.63
N ASP A 9 0.88 -16.49 -4.43
CA ASP A 9 -0.54 -16.19 -4.21
C ASP A 9 -0.85 -14.70 -4.04
N GLY A 10 0.15 -13.81 -4.15
CA GLY A 10 -0.04 -12.39 -3.87
C GLY A 10 1.24 -11.57 -3.80
N ILE A 11 1.09 -10.33 -3.33
CA ILE A 11 2.19 -9.38 -3.17
C ILE A 11 2.14 -8.80 -1.76
N ARG A 12 3.29 -8.80 -1.09
CA ARG A 12 3.51 -8.07 0.15
C ARG A 12 4.18 -6.74 -0.15
N LEU A 13 3.61 -5.67 0.39
CA LEU A 13 4.10 -4.31 0.25
C LEU A 13 4.52 -3.78 1.62
N LYS A 14 5.76 -3.30 1.71
CA LYS A 14 6.19 -2.42 2.79
C LYS A 14 5.93 -0.99 2.32
N ILE A 15 5.15 -0.25 3.08
CA ILE A 15 4.61 1.05 2.67
C ILE A 15 5.01 2.09 3.70
N PHE A 16 5.60 3.18 3.22
CA PHE A 16 5.74 4.39 3.99
C PHE A 16 4.59 5.35 3.68
N LEU A 17 3.65 5.47 4.61
CA LEU A 17 2.44 6.27 4.43
C LEU A 17 2.67 7.73 4.83
N GLN A 18 2.48 8.64 3.88
CA GLN A 18 2.50 10.08 4.10
C GLN A 18 1.06 10.64 4.04
N PRO A 19 0.42 10.89 5.21
CA PRO A 19 -0.91 11.48 5.28
C PRO A 19 -0.89 12.98 5.00
N LYS A 20 -2.09 13.60 4.88
CA LYS A 20 -2.28 15.03 4.57
C LYS A 20 -1.61 15.50 3.27
N ALA A 21 -1.54 14.62 2.26
CA ALA A 21 -1.05 15.01 0.95
C ALA A 21 -2.14 15.71 0.13
N SER A 22 -1.74 16.37 -0.95
CA SER A 22 -2.69 17.00 -1.89
C SER A 22 -3.45 15.97 -2.75
N LYS A 23 -2.86 14.79 -2.98
CA LYS A 23 -3.41 13.71 -3.81
C LYS A 23 -3.00 12.33 -3.31
N ASP A 24 -3.83 11.33 -3.61
CA ASP A 24 -3.53 9.92 -3.34
C ASP A 24 -2.70 9.33 -4.49
N GLN A 25 -1.46 8.95 -4.22
CA GLN A 25 -0.56 8.43 -5.25
C GLN A 25 0.55 7.55 -4.67
N ILE A 26 1.02 6.62 -5.50
CA ILE A 26 2.27 5.89 -5.26
C ILE A 26 3.40 6.82 -5.73
N VAL A 27 4.29 7.19 -4.83
CA VAL A 27 5.41 8.09 -5.15
C VAL A 27 6.61 7.31 -5.67
N GLY A 28 6.83 6.09 -5.17
CA GLY A 28 7.96 5.23 -5.53
C GLY A 28 8.68 4.67 -4.29
N ILE A 29 9.87 4.12 -4.46
CA ILE A 29 10.66 3.60 -3.34
C ILE A 29 11.31 4.74 -2.56
N HIS A 30 11.23 4.66 -1.24
CA HIS A 30 11.89 5.53 -0.28
C HIS A 30 12.42 4.68 0.88
N ASN A 31 13.73 4.68 1.12
CA ASN A 31 14.38 3.94 2.21
C ASN A 31 13.92 2.46 2.30
N GLU A 32 13.94 1.74 1.18
CA GLU A 32 13.49 0.34 1.07
C GLU A 32 11.98 0.09 1.32
N GLU A 33 11.16 1.15 1.34
CA GLU A 33 9.70 1.06 1.45
C GLU A 33 9.00 1.78 0.29
N LEU A 34 7.79 1.34 -0.06
CA LEU A 34 6.96 1.99 -1.06
C LEU A 34 6.29 3.22 -0.44
N LYS A 35 6.75 4.42 -0.82
CA LYS A 35 6.15 5.66 -0.37
C LYS A 35 4.79 5.86 -1.04
N ILE A 36 3.75 5.95 -0.23
CA ILE A 36 2.39 6.24 -0.66
C ILE A 36 1.91 7.49 0.06
N THR A 37 1.41 8.45 -0.70
CA THR A 37 0.77 9.64 -0.14
C THR A 37 -0.73 9.47 -0.16
N ILE A 38 -1.40 9.89 0.91
CA ILE A 38 -2.86 9.93 0.98
C ILE A 38 -3.35 11.27 1.49
N THR A 39 -4.50 11.69 0.99
CA THR A 39 -5.21 12.90 1.39
C THR A 39 -5.83 12.78 2.78
N ALA A 40 -6.15 11.56 3.21
CA ALA A 40 -6.78 11.32 4.51
C ALA A 40 -5.89 11.83 5.67
N PRO A 41 -6.50 12.39 6.72
CA PRO A 41 -5.77 12.81 7.91
C PRO A 41 -5.21 11.57 8.66
N PRO A 42 -4.15 11.74 9.47
CA PRO A 42 -3.58 10.69 10.32
C PRO A 42 -4.46 10.43 11.55
N ILE A 43 -5.78 10.37 11.37
CA ILE A 43 -6.71 9.97 12.41
C ILE A 43 -6.72 8.44 12.41
N GLU A 44 -6.69 7.87 13.62
CA GLU A 44 -6.68 6.43 13.84
C GLU A 44 -7.81 5.75 13.05
N GLY A 45 -7.47 4.68 12.33
CA GLY A 45 -8.38 3.95 11.45
C GLY A 45 -8.67 4.61 10.09
N GLN A 46 -8.80 5.94 9.99
CA GLN A 46 -9.15 6.60 8.72
C GLN A 46 -8.05 6.43 7.66
N ALA A 47 -6.79 6.59 8.06
CA ALA A 47 -5.65 6.38 7.18
C ALA A 47 -5.56 4.92 6.68
N ASN A 48 -5.97 3.95 7.49
CA ASN A 48 -5.94 2.52 7.17
C ASN A 48 -7.03 2.21 6.14
N VAL A 49 -8.27 2.63 6.43
CA VAL A 49 -9.42 2.46 5.53
C VAL A 49 -9.15 3.12 4.18
N HIS A 50 -8.58 4.33 4.19
CA HIS A 50 -8.26 5.05 2.97
C HIS A 50 -7.17 4.35 2.15
N LEU A 51 -6.09 3.89 2.80
CA LEU A 51 -5.02 3.14 2.15
C LEU A 51 -5.54 1.84 1.52
N VAL A 52 -6.33 1.06 2.27
CA VAL A 52 -6.92 -0.19 1.75
C VAL A 52 -7.83 0.10 0.56
N LYS A 53 -8.66 1.16 0.63
CA LYS A 53 -9.52 1.58 -0.48
C LYS A 53 -8.72 2.00 -1.71
N PHE A 54 -7.61 2.70 -1.51
CA PHE A 54 -6.69 3.12 -2.56
C PHE A 54 -6.04 1.91 -3.25
N LEU A 55 -5.46 1.00 -2.47
CA LEU A 55 -4.83 -0.23 -2.98
C LEU A 55 -5.84 -1.15 -3.68
N SER A 56 -7.03 -1.31 -3.12
CA SER A 56 -8.11 -2.10 -3.73
C SER A 56 -8.46 -1.62 -5.15
N LYS A 57 -8.51 -0.30 -5.37
CA LYS A 57 -8.78 0.28 -6.69
C LYS A 57 -7.65 0.03 -7.68
N ILE A 58 -6.40 0.19 -7.23
CA ILE A 58 -5.21 0.04 -8.07
C ILE A 58 -5.00 -1.41 -8.46
N PHE A 59 -5.04 -2.31 -7.48
CA PHE A 59 -4.78 -3.74 -7.70
C PHE A 59 -6.01 -4.51 -8.20
N LYS A 60 -7.17 -3.84 -8.27
CA LYS A 60 -8.45 -4.42 -8.68
C LYS A 60 -8.83 -5.65 -7.86
N VAL A 61 -8.57 -5.61 -6.56
CA VAL A 61 -8.92 -6.65 -5.58
C VAL A 61 -9.97 -6.15 -4.59
N PRO A 62 -10.77 -7.03 -3.97
CA PRO A 62 -11.68 -6.64 -2.90
C PRO A 62 -10.92 -6.07 -1.69
N LYS A 63 -11.40 -4.97 -1.14
CA LYS A 63 -10.85 -4.37 0.11
C LYS A 63 -10.81 -5.36 1.28
N SER A 64 -11.73 -6.32 1.33
CA SER A 64 -11.80 -7.36 2.37
C SER A 64 -10.70 -8.42 2.23
N SER A 65 -10.10 -8.55 1.05
CA SER A 65 -9.00 -9.48 0.81
C SER A 65 -7.64 -8.87 1.15
N ILE A 66 -7.54 -7.55 1.22
CA ILE A 66 -6.31 -6.85 1.59
C ILE A 66 -6.12 -6.97 3.10
N LEU A 67 -4.97 -7.49 3.51
CA LEU A 67 -4.62 -7.67 4.92
C LEU A 67 -3.53 -6.68 5.33
N LEU A 68 -3.76 -5.95 6.41
CA LEU A 68 -2.74 -5.13 7.06
C LEU A 68 -2.01 -6.01 8.07
N GLU A 69 -0.81 -6.48 7.72
CA GLU A 69 -0.02 -7.38 8.57
C GLU A 69 0.65 -6.63 9.72
N LYS A 70 1.13 -5.40 9.47
CA LYS A 70 1.82 -4.56 10.46
C LYS A 70 1.56 -3.08 10.21
N GLY A 71 1.74 -2.28 11.27
CA GLY A 71 1.75 -0.82 11.14
C GLY A 71 0.40 -0.13 11.32
N GLU A 72 -0.52 -0.73 12.08
CA GLU A 72 -1.84 -0.13 12.35
C GLU A 72 -1.76 1.28 12.95
N LEU A 73 -0.78 1.50 13.84
CA LEU A 73 -0.59 2.75 14.59
C LEU A 73 0.50 3.66 14.01
N ASN A 74 1.24 3.21 12.98
CA ASN A 74 2.42 3.91 12.46
C ASN A 74 2.33 4.19 10.96
N ARG A 75 3.25 5.05 10.48
CA ARG A 75 3.37 5.39 9.05
C ARG A 75 3.97 4.24 8.23
N HIS A 76 4.77 3.40 8.86
CA HIS A 76 5.35 2.20 8.27
C HIS A 76 4.32 1.07 8.33
N LYS A 77 3.90 0.58 7.18
CA LYS A 77 2.84 -0.42 7.05
C LYS A 77 3.31 -1.61 6.25
N GLN A 78 2.86 -2.79 6.63
CA GLN A 78 3.05 -3.98 5.84
C GLN A 78 1.68 -4.49 5.41
N ILE A 79 1.43 -4.53 4.11
CA ILE A 79 0.16 -4.94 3.53
C ILE A 79 0.36 -6.14 2.62
N TRP A 80 -0.49 -7.13 2.80
CA TRP A 80 -0.61 -8.28 1.93
C TRP A 80 -1.81 -8.11 0.98
N ILE A 81 -1.54 -8.30 -0.31
CA ILE A 81 -2.51 -8.22 -1.40
C ILE A 81 -2.55 -9.58 -2.10
N PRO A 82 -3.57 -10.42 -1.81
CA PRO A 82 -3.72 -11.69 -2.49
C PRO A 82 -4.26 -11.49 -3.91
N ALA A 83 -3.80 -12.34 -4.84
CA ALA A 83 -4.28 -12.44 -6.23
C ALA A 83 -4.55 -11.07 -6.91
N PRO A 84 -3.54 -10.17 -7.02
CA PRO A 84 -3.71 -8.88 -7.67
C PRO A 84 -4.12 -9.06 -9.14
N LYS A 85 -5.24 -8.48 -9.54
CA LYS A 85 -5.72 -8.54 -10.93
C LYS A 85 -5.03 -7.54 -11.85
N LEU A 86 -4.57 -6.44 -11.27
CA LEU A 86 -3.82 -5.39 -11.95
C LEU A 86 -2.59 -5.07 -11.12
N ILE A 87 -1.43 -4.93 -11.75
CA ILE A 87 -0.22 -4.43 -11.11
C ILE A 87 0.07 -3.08 -11.74
N PRO A 88 0.13 -1.99 -10.96
CA PRO A 88 0.45 -0.67 -11.49
C PRO A 88 1.91 -0.63 -11.97
N LYS A 89 2.20 0.17 -13.00
CA LYS A 89 3.53 0.27 -13.61
C LYS A 89 4.61 0.67 -12.61
N GLU A 90 4.24 1.51 -11.64
CA GLU A 90 5.12 1.95 -10.56
C GLU A 90 5.62 0.78 -9.71
N ILE A 91 4.86 -0.31 -9.63
CA ILE A 91 5.22 -1.54 -8.89
C ILE A 91 5.84 -2.56 -9.83
N GLU A 92 5.37 -2.66 -11.07
CA GLU A 92 5.95 -3.51 -12.11
C GLU A 92 7.44 -3.22 -12.35
N ASN A 93 7.82 -1.95 -12.36
CA ASN A 93 9.23 -1.53 -12.51
C ASN A 93 10.12 -1.86 -11.30
N LEU A 94 9.52 -2.28 -10.18
CA LEU A 94 10.20 -2.53 -8.90
C LEU A 94 10.14 -4.00 -8.48
N LEU A 95 9.48 -4.85 -9.28
CA LEU A 95 9.42 -6.30 -9.14
C LEU A 95 10.64 -6.94 -9.81
#